data_AF-A0A2K9PL51-F1
#
_entry.id   AF-A0A2K9PL51-F1
#
_cell.length_a   1.000
_cell.length_b   1.000
_cell.length_c   1.000
_cell.angle_alpha   90.00
_cell.angle_beta   90.00
_cell.angle_gamma   90.00
#
_symmetry.space_group_name_H-M   'P 1'
#
loop_
_entity.id
_entity.type
_entity.pdbx_description
1 polymer ?
#
loop_
_entity_poly.entity_id
_entity_poly.type
_entity_poly.pdbx_seq_one_letter_code
_entity_poly.pdbx_strand_id
1 'polypeptide(L)'
;MTKKSNDLLEELLLKRKEELAEAKKAALLSGKEPFSINELNKYWRSRHEKHLSIESLKESLEKQYYANTDLMSIKEFAEGLILLGKYT
;
A
#
# COMPACT_ATOMS: atom_id res chain seq x y z
N MET A 1 32.59 -9.51 -13.86
CA MET A 1 32.50 -9.30 -12.39
C MET A 1 31.14 -8.67 -12.08
N THR A 2 30.13 -9.46 -11.71
CA THR A 2 28.73 -8.97 -11.53
C THR A 2 27.97 -9.81 -10.47
N LYS A 3 28.66 -10.43 -9.52
CA LYS A 3 28.00 -11.19 -8.43
C LYS A 3 27.59 -10.30 -7.24
N LYS A 4 28.46 -9.37 -6.83
CA LYS A 4 28.22 -8.51 -5.64
C LYS A 4 27.00 -7.59 -5.71
N SER A 5 26.54 -7.22 -6.91
CA SER A 5 25.43 -6.26 -7.06
C SER A 5 24.06 -6.93 -6.95
N ASN A 6 23.96 -8.24 -7.22
CA ASN A 6 22.71 -8.98 -7.05
C ASN A 6 22.46 -9.33 -5.59
N ASP A 7 23.50 -9.73 -4.85
CA ASP A 7 23.38 -10.04 -3.42
C ASP A 7 22.84 -8.85 -2.61
N LEU A 8 23.32 -7.63 -2.90
CA LEU A 8 22.85 -6.42 -2.22
C LEU A 8 21.38 -6.09 -2.54
N LEU A 9 20.94 -6.39 -3.77
CA LEU A 9 19.57 -6.19 -4.23
C LEU A 9 18.63 -7.20 -3.58
N GLU A 10 19.03 -8.46 -3.49
CA GLU A 10 18.28 -9.51 -2.80
C GLU A 10 18.14 -9.22 -1.30
N GLU A 11 19.20 -8.75 -0.65
CA GLU A 11 19.18 -8.40 0.78
C GLU A 11 18.24 -7.21 1.06
N LEU A 12 18.28 -6.17 0.22
CA LEU A 12 17.36 -5.03 0.32
C LEU A 12 15.90 -5.41 0.05
N LEU A 13 15.66 -6.33 -0.90
CA LEU A 13 14.32 -6.85 -1.18
C LEU A 13 13.79 -7.71 -0.04
N LEU A 14 14.65 -8.50 0.60
CA LEU A 14 14.30 -9.30 1.76
C LEU A 14 13.93 -8.39 2.94
N LYS A 15 14.78 -7.41 3.25
CA LYS A 15 14.54 -6.44 4.32
C LYS A 15 13.23 -5.67 4.14
N ARG A 16 12.94 -5.22 2.90
CA ARG A 16 11.65 -4.56 2.59
C ARG A 16 10.43 -5.46 2.80
N LYS A 17 10.56 -6.77 2.56
CA LYS A 17 9.47 -7.73 2.79
C LYS A 17 9.23 -7.93 4.29
N GLU A 18 10.30 -7.98 5.07
CA GLU A 18 10.23 -8.06 6.53
C GLU A 18 9.58 -6.82 7.12
N GLU A 19 10.01 -5.62 6.70
CA GLU A 19 9.43 -4.33 7.14
C GLU A 19 7.91 -4.27 6.86
N LEU A 20 7.47 -4.74 5.68
CA LEU A 20 6.05 -4.79 5.35
C LEU A 20 5.29 -5.80 6.22
N ALA A 21 5.89 -6.96 6.52
CA ALA A 21 5.29 -7.97 7.39
C ALA A 21 5.17 -7.47 8.83
N GLU A 22 6.16 -6.73 9.33
CA GLU A 22 6.11 -6.07 10.63
C GLU A 22 5.06 -4.97 10.67
N ALA A 23 4.99 -4.11 9.65
CA ALA A 23 3.95 -3.07 9.56
C ALA A 23 2.54 -3.68 9.55
N LYS A 24 2.33 -4.80 8.85
CA LYS A 24 1.07 -5.56 8.88
C LYS A 24 0.73 -6.09 10.27
N LYS A 25 1.72 -6.64 10.99
CA LYS A 25 1.53 -7.12 12.37
C LYS A 25 1.22 -5.97 13.32
N ALA A 26 1.94 -4.86 13.22
CA ALA A 26 1.72 -3.67 14.04
C ALA A 26 0.31 -3.09 13.81
N ALA A 27 -0.12 -3.00 12.55
CA ALA A 27 -1.47 -2.59 12.17
C ALA A 27 -2.55 -3.50 12.79
N LEU A 28 -2.34 -4.82 12.73
CA LEU A 28 -3.27 -5.78 13.34
C LEU A 28 -3.37 -5.56 14.86
N LEU A 29 -2.25 -5.35 15.54
CA LEU A 29 -2.20 -5.11 16.98
C LEU A 29 -2.81 -3.75 17.37
N SER A 30 -2.73 -2.74 16.50
CA SER A 30 -3.31 -1.42 16.74
C SER A 30 -4.82 -1.34 16.43
N GLY A 31 -5.42 -2.43 15.94
CA GLY A 31 -6.82 -2.45 15.51
C GLY A 31 -7.07 -1.76 14.16
N LYS A 32 -6.02 -1.53 13.37
CA LYS A 32 -6.13 -0.93 12.04
C LYS A 32 -6.81 -1.92 11.08
N GLU A 33 -7.71 -1.40 10.26
CA GLU A 33 -8.49 -2.18 9.31
C GLU A 33 -7.55 -2.92 8.32
N PRO A 34 -7.77 -4.21 8.04
CA PRO A 34 -6.94 -4.94 7.08
C PRO A 34 -7.14 -4.40 5.67
N PHE A 35 -6.05 -4.21 4.93
CA PHE A 35 -6.12 -3.67 3.57
C PHE A 35 -6.98 -4.55 2.64
N SER A 36 -7.95 -3.93 1.98
CA SER A 36 -8.82 -4.55 0.99
C SER A 36 -8.91 -3.67 -0.25
N ILE A 37 -8.38 -4.19 -1.36
CA ILE A 37 -8.44 -3.50 -2.66
C ILE A 37 -9.89 -3.30 -3.12
N ASN A 38 -10.80 -4.22 -2.78
CA ASN A 38 -12.21 -4.14 -3.13
C ASN A 38 -12.91 -3.01 -2.38
N GLU A 39 -12.63 -2.86 -1.07
CA GLU A 39 -13.15 -1.74 -0.28
C GLU A 39 -12.56 -0.41 -0.74
N LEU A 40 -11.25 -0.37 -0.99
CA LEU A 40 -10.58 0.81 -1.53
C LEU A 40 -11.20 1.23 -2.86
N ASN A 41 -11.47 0.26 -3.74
CA ASN A 41 -12.11 0.49 -5.02
C ASN A 41 -13.53 1.06 -4.87
N LYS A 42 -14.31 0.66 -3.86
CA LYS A 42 -15.64 1.24 -3.60
C LYS A 42 -15.56 2.72 -3.25
N TYR A 43 -14.66 3.10 -2.35
CA TYR A 43 -14.49 4.50 -1.93
C TYR A 43 -13.83 5.35 -3.03
N TRP A 44 -12.88 4.80 -3.77
CA TRP A 44 -12.12 5.53 -4.78
C TRP A 44 -12.84 5.64 -6.13
N ARG A 45 -13.50 4.58 -6.64
CA ARG A 45 -14.28 4.65 -7.89
C ARG A 45 -15.46 5.60 -7.83
N SER A 46 -15.99 5.86 -6.63
CA SER A 46 -17.06 6.85 -6.46
C SER A 46 -16.66 8.25 -6.96
N ARG A 47 -15.37 8.54 -7.15
CA ARG A 47 -14.89 9.86 -7.62
C ARG A 47 -14.02 9.87 -8.87
N HIS A 48 -13.45 8.74 -9.31
CA HIS A 48 -12.59 8.68 -10.50
C HIS A 48 -13.13 7.71 -11.55
N GLU A 49 -13.67 8.25 -12.64
CA GLU A 49 -14.09 7.46 -13.80
C GLU A 49 -12.88 6.92 -14.58
N LYS A 50 -12.81 5.59 -14.63
CA LYS A 50 -12.38 4.73 -15.77
C LYS A 50 -10.91 4.53 -16.16
N HIS A 51 -9.89 5.22 -15.66
CA HIS A 51 -8.60 5.14 -16.38
C HIS A 51 -7.48 4.20 -15.89
N LEU A 52 -7.53 3.62 -14.68
CA LEU A 52 -6.48 2.71 -14.21
C LEU A 52 -7.07 1.46 -13.55
N SER A 53 -6.53 0.29 -13.92
CA SER A 53 -6.83 -0.96 -13.23
C SER A 53 -6.20 -0.89 -11.84
N ILE A 54 -7.01 -0.57 -10.83
CA ILE A 54 -6.58 -0.47 -9.42
C ILE A 54 -5.86 -1.73 -8.95
N GLU A 55 -6.19 -2.89 -9.53
CA GLU A 55 -5.52 -4.17 -9.31
C GLU A 55 -4.01 -4.11 -9.60
N SER A 56 -3.60 -3.39 -10.65
CA SER A 56 -2.18 -3.19 -10.98
C SER A 56 -1.44 -2.36 -9.94
N LEU A 57 -2.17 -1.52 -9.19
CA LEU A 57 -1.63 -0.67 -8.13
C LEU A 57 -1.75 -1.32 -6.75
N LYS A 58 -2.37 -2.51 -6.63
CA LYS A 58 -2.67 -3.17 -5.35
C LYS A 58 -1.46 -3.25 -4.43
N GLU A 59 -0.33 -3.74 -4.93
CA GLU A 59 0.89 -3.85 -4.11
C GLU A 59 1.42 -2.49 -3.64
N SER A 60 1.36 -1.46 -4.48
CA SER A 60 1.85 -0.12 -4.14
C SER A 60 0.92 0.56 -3.12
N LEU A 61 -0.39 0.41 -3.31
CA LEU A 61 -1.42 0.92 -2.42
C LEU A 61 -1.40 0.21 -1.07
N GLU A 62 -1.21 -1.10 -1.05
CA GLU A 62 -1.08 -1.88 0.18
C GLU A 62 0.15 -1.42 0.98
N LYS A 63 1.30 -1.26 0.32
CA LYS A 63 2.52 -0.74 0.96
C LYS A 63 2.30 0.66 1.54
N GLN A 64 1.70 1.58 0.78
CA GLN A 64 1.39 2.93 1.26
C GLN A 64 0.39 2.91 2.42
N TYR A 65 -0.62 2.04 2.38
CA TYR A 65 -1.60 1.91 3.45
C TYR A 65 -0.95 1.49 4.76
N TYR A 66 -0.12 0.44 4.75
CA TYR A 66 0.56 -0.02 5.97
C TYR A 66 1.70 0.91 6.41
N ALA A 67 2.31 1.67 5.49
CA ALA A 67 3.32 2.67 5.84
C ALA A 67 2.73 3.90 6.56
N ASN A 68 1.46 4.25 6.28
CA ASN A 68 0.80 5.38 6.96
C ASN A 68 0.17 4.90 8.27
N THR A 69 0.88 5.01 9.38
CA THR A 69 0.37 4.60 10.70
C THR A 69 -0.79 5.43 11.21
N ASP A 70 -0.96 6.65 10.71
CA ASP A 70 -2.01 7.58 11.15
C ASP A 70 -3.40 7.23 10.62
N LEU A 71 -3.48 6.49 9.51
CA LEU A 71 -4.73 6.08 8.89
C LEU A 71 -5.16 4.74 9.47
N MET A 72 -6.35 4.67 10.07
CA MET A 72 -6.87 3.45 10.70
C MET A 72 -7.83 2.68 9.80
N SER A 73 -8.42 3.34 8.80
CA SER A 73 -9.42 2.75 7.90
C SER A 73 -9.09 2.90 6.42
N ILE A 74 -9.65 2.00 5.60
CA ILE A 74 -9.50 2.07 4.14
C ILE A 74 -10.18 3.32 3.57
N LYS A 75 -11.27 3.78 4.21
CA LYS A 75 -11.98 4.99 3.80
C LYS A 75 -11.11 6.23 3.92
N GLU A 76 -10.46 6.43 5.07
CA GLU A 76 -9.55 7.58 5.27
C GLU A 76 -8.38 7.54 4.29
N PHE A 77 -7.87 6.34 3.99
CA PHE A 77 -6.84 6.16 2.97
C PHE A 77 -7.35 6.53 1.56
N ALA A 78 -8.55 6.10 1.20
CA ALA A 78 -9.15 6.46 -0.09
C ALA A 78 -9.35 7.98 -0.22
N GLU A 79 -9.81 8.64 0.83
CA GLU A 79 -9.97 10.09 0.88
C GLU A 79 -8.62 10.81 0.75
N GLY A 80 -7.57 10.31 1.43
CA GLY A 80 -6.21 10.83 1.30
C GLY A 80 -5.65 10.69 -0.12
N LEU A 81 -5.89 9.57 -0.81
CA LEU A 81 -5.48 9.37 -2.20
C LEU A 81 -6.16 10.35 -3.16
N ILE A 82 -7.45 10.64 -2.93
CA ILE A 82 -8.22 11.63 -3.70
C ILE A 82 -7.67 13.04 -3.45
N LEU A 83 -7.42 13.40 -2.19
CA LEU A 83 -6.91 14.72 -1.80
C LEU A 83 -5.50 15.00 -2.35
N LEU A 84 -4.65 13.97 -2.41
CA LEU A 84 -3.28 14.10 -2.91
C LEU A 84 -3.18 14.20 -4.43
N GLY A 85 -4.27 14.00 -5.18
CA GLY A 85 -4.29 14.09 -6.64
C GLY A 85 -3.29 13.15 -7.34
N LYS A 86 -2.75 12.14 -6.64
CA LYS A 86 -1.61 11.34 -7.13
C LYS A 86 -1.93 10.45 -8.34
N TYR A 87 -3.18 10.46 -8.79
CA TYR A 87 -3.69 9.67 -9.91
C TYR A 87 -4.81 10.38 -10.71
N THR A 88 -5.01 11.70 -10.54
CA THR A 88 -5.68 12.58 -11.52
C THR A 88 -4.68 13.03 -12.56
#